data_AF-A0A348UK86-F1
#
_entry.id   AF-A0A348UK86-F1
#
_cell.length_a   1.000
_cell.length_b   1.000
_cell.length_c   1.000
_cell.angle_alpha   90.00
_cell.angle_beta   90.00
_cell.angle_gamma   90.00
#
_symmetry.space_group_name_H-M   'P 1'
#
loop_
_entity.id
_entity.type
_entity.pdbx_description
1 polymer ?
#
loop_
_entity_poly.entity_id
_entity_poly.type
_entity_poly.pdbx_seq_one_letter_code
_entity_poly.pdbx_strand_id
1 'polypeptide(L)' 'MPINPNAVGARGTPSRRTWTSKDALLYAVGVGAGTNELQFTTENT' A
#
# COMPACT_ATOMS: atom_id res chain seq x y z
N MET A 1 -14.15 11.38 -20.04
CA MET A 1 -14.67 11.02 -18.70
C MET A 1 -15.26 12.28 -18.08
N PRO A 2 -16.56 12.35 -17.76
CA PRO A 2 -17.14 13.53 -17.12
C PRO A 2 -16.65 13.63 -15.67
N ILE A 3 -16.26 14.84 -15.26
CA ILE A 3 -15.88 15.18 -13.88
C ILE A 3 -17.00 16.02 -13.28
N ASN A 4 -17.45 15.70 -12.06
CA ASN A 4 -18.50 16.44 -11.36
C ASN A 4 -17.91 17.69 -10.69
N PRO A 5 -18.19 18.92 -11.17
CA PRO A 5 -17.67 20.15 -10.56
C PRO A 5 -18.24 20.42 -9.16
N ASN A 6 -19.41 19.85 -8.83
CA ASN A 6 -20.07 20.01 -7.54
C ASN A 6 -19.53 19.07 -6.46
N ALA A 7 -18.55 18.20 -6.78
CA ALA A 7 -17.97 17.27 -5.82
C ALA A 7 -16.99 17.95 -4.84
N VAL A 8 -16.69 19.24 -5.02
CA VAL A 8 -15.85 20.02 -4.10
C VAL A 8 -16.47 19.99 -2.70
N GLY A 9 -15.69 19.52 -1.71
CA GLY A 9 -16.15 19.38 -0.32
C GLY A 9 -16.79 18.03 0.01
N ALA A 10 -16.96 17.12 -0.96
CA ALA A 10 -17.34 15.74 -0.67
C ALA A 10 -16.25 15.06 0.18
N ARG A 11 -16.67 14.30 1.19
CA ARG A 11 -15.78 13.57 2.09
C ARG A 11 -16.00 12.07 1.95
N GLY A 12 -14.90 11.31 1.97
CA GLY A 12 -14.97 9.85 2.05
C GLY A 12 -15.43 9.38 3.43
N THR A 13 -15.80 8.10 3.52
CA THR A 13 -16.08 7.43 4.78
C THR A 13 -14.83 6.74 5.33
N PRO A 14 -14.67 6.63 6.67
CA PRO A 14 -13.57 5.85 7.24
C PRO A 14 -13.62 4.39 6.77
N SER A 15 -12.46 3.83 6.41
CA SER A 15 -12.32 2.43 6.02
C SER A 15 -11.21 1.74 6.82
N ARG A 16 -11.44 0.51 7.23
CA ARG A 16 -10.39 -0.33 7.83
C ARG A 16 -9.60 -1.03 6.74
N ARG A 17 -8.27 -1.00 6.86
CA ARG A 17 -7.36 -1.86 6.08
C ARG A 17 -6.50 -2.63 7.06
N THR A 18 -6.28 -3.90 6.76
CA THR A 18 -5.35 -4.77 7.48
C THR A 18 -4.41 -5.38 6.46
N TRP A 19 -3.18 -5.65 6.89
CA TRP A 19 -2.16 -6.27 6.07
C TRP A 19 -1.40 -7.29 6.91
N THR A 20 -0.80 -8.25 6.22
CA THR A 20 0.07 -9.29 6.75
C THR A 20 1.52 -9.00 6.37
N SER A 21 2.45 -9.81 6.88
CA SER A 21 3.86 -9.80 6.46
C SER A 21 4.00 -9.93 4.94
N LYS A 22 3.22 -10.81 4.32
CA LYS A 22 3.22 -11.01 2.86
C LYS A 22 2.91 -9.74 2.07
N ASP A 23 1.97 -8.92 2.53
CA ASP A 23 1.62 -7.66 1.86
C ASP A 23 2.76 -6.64 1.96
N ALA A 24 3.43 -6.59 3.12
CA ALA A 24 4.59 -5.73 3.34
C ALA A 24 5.80 -6.16 2.49
N LEU A 25 6.05 -7.47 2.38
CA LEU A 25 7.09 -8.01 1.51
C LEU A 25 6.84 -7.69 0.04
N LEU A 26 5.59 -7.84 -0.42
CA LEU A 26 5.23 -7.49 -1.80
C LEU A 26 5.44 -6.01 -2.08
N TYR A 27 5.08 -5.15 -1.12
CA TYR A 27 5.35 -3.72 -1.22
C TYR A 27 6.85 -3.43 -1.32
N ALA A 28 7.68 -4.03 -0.45
CA ALA A 28 9.13 -3.82 -0.44
C ALA A 28 9.77 -4.16 -1.80
N VAL A 29 9.45 -5.33 -2.36
CA VAL A 29 9.94 -5.71 -3.70
C VAL A 29 9.37 -4.78 -4.78
N GLY A 30 8.09 -4.41 -4.67
CA GLY A 30 7.44 -3.50 -5.61
C GLY A 30 8.05 -2.09 -5.65
N VAL A 31 8.61 -1.61 -4.54
CA VAL A 31 9.35 -0.33 -4.48
C VAL A 31 10.85 -0.46 -4.77
N GLY A 32 11.33 -1.67 -5.07
CA GLY A 32 12.69 -1.93 -5.55
C GLY A 32 13.65 -2.54 -4.52
N ALA A 33 13.18 -2.94 -3.34
CA ALA A 33 14.03 -3.65 -2.38
C ALA A 33 14.44 -5.02 -2.94
N GLY A 34 15.70 -5.39 -2.72
CA GLY A 34 16.31 -6.57 -3.35
C GLY A 34 17.01 -7.51 -2.38
N THR A 35 17.78 -8.45 -2.94
CA THR A 35 18.50 -9.49 -2.17
C THR A 35 19.57 -8.96 -1.23
N ASN A 36 19.95 -7.68 -1.35
CA ASN A 36 20.89 -7.02 -0.44
C ASN A 36 20.21 -6.45 0.81
N GLU A 37 18.87 -6.47 0.87
CA GLU A 37 18.04 -5.83 1.89
C GLU A 37 17.10 -6.85 2.53
N LEU A 38 17.63 -8.03 2.87
CA LEU A 38 16.86 -9.20 3.31
C LEU A 38 15.90 -8.93 4.48
N GLN A 39 16.22 -7.98 5.35
CA GLN A 39 15.34 -7.52 6.43
C GLN A 39 13.96 -7.03 5.95
N PHE A 40 13.81 -6.63 4.69
CA PHE A 40 12.56 -6.15 4.09
C PHE A 40 11.97 -7.09 3.05
N THR A 41 12.74 -8.07 2.56
CA THR A 41 12.34 -8.95 1.45
C THR A 41 12.14 -10.40 1.86
N THR A 42 12.34 -10.74 3.14
CA THR A 42 12.10 -12.09 3.67
C THR A 42 11.31 -12.05 4.99
N GLU A 43 10.58 -13.12 5.28
CA GLU A 43 9.91 -13.30 6.57
C GLU A 43 10.93 -13.74 7.64
N ASN A 44 11.71 -12.79 8.18
CA ASN A 44 12.67 -13.05 9.25
C ASN A 44 12.01 -13.05 10.65
N THR A 45 10.83 -13.67 10.79
CA THR A 45 10.11 -13.81 12.08
C THR A 45 9.70 -15.26 12.31
#